data_AF-A0A2N0I2V2-F1
#
_entry.id   AF-A0A2N0I2V2-F1
#
_cell.length_a   1.000
_cell.length_b   1.000
_cell.length_c   1.000
_cell.angle_alpha   90.00
_cell.angle_beta   90.00
_cell.angle_gamma   90.00
#
_symmetry.space_group_name_H-M   'P 1'
#
loop_
_entity.id
_entity.type
_entity.pdbx_description
1 polymer ?
#
loop_
_entity_poly.entity_id
_entity_poly.type
_entity_poly.pdbx_seq_one_letter_code
_entity_poly.pdbx_strand_id
1 'polypeptide(L)'
;MIAMLLKRIARRSDGSALVEFALVAPLLITMVLGVIQAGLWMSAYNSVRSAANDTGRWTTVEYQNGNRRTNSEIAIEARRRATTAPYGLLGSGVTVYVSDSATQSISKVTEKSLRIVYQMPNVMGFASIGAIKIEHTRPLFVKESI
;
A
#
# COMPACT_ATOMS: atom_id res chain seq x y z
N MET A 1 33.89 -49.08 -20.29
CA MET A 1 33.73 -48.35 -19.02
C MET A 1 32.64 -47.26 -19.09
N ILE A 2 32.63 -46.40 -20.12
CA ILE A 2 31.64 -45.31 -20.32
C ILE A 2 30.18 -45.82 -20.42
N ALA A 3 29.94 -46.94 -21.11
CA ALA A 3 28.58 -47.50 -21.28
C ALA A 3 27.93 -47.98 -19.96
N MET A 4 28.73 -48.43 -18.98
CA MET A 4 28.22 -48.81 -17.65
C MET A 4 27.87 -47.58 -16.80
N LEU A 5 28.64 -46.50 -16.93
CA LEU A 5 28.37 -45.22 -16.29
C LEU A 5 27.06 -44.61 -16.79
N LEU A 6 26.81 -44.63 -18.10
CA LEU A 6 25.56 -44.14 -18.70
C LEU A 6 24.34 -44.97 -18.26
N LYS A 7 24.44 -46.30 -18.22
CA LYS A 7 23.36 -47.17 -17.70
C LYS A 7 23.09 -46.94 -16.21
N ARG A 8 24.12 -46.64 -15.42
CA ARG A 8 23.97 -46.36 -13.99
C ARG A 8 23.32 -44.99 -13.73
N ILE A 9 23.61 -43.99 -14.57
CA ILE A 9 22.95 -42.68 -14.54
C ILE A 9 21.48 -42.80 -14.96
N ALA A 10 21.19 -43.54 -16.04
CA ALA A 10 19.82 -43.76 -16.54
C ALA A 10 18.91 -44.53 -15.56
N ARG A 11 19.49 -45.28 -14.61
CA ARG A 11 18.75 -46.07 -13.60
C ARG A 11 18.56 -45.34 -12.27
N ARG A 12 19.06 -44.10 -12.12
CA ARG A 12 18.88 -43.29 -10.90
C ARG A 12 17.60 -42.47 -11.00
N SER A 13 16.57 -42.92 -10.29
CA SER A 13 15.27 -42.25 -10.12
C SER A 13 15.34 -40.94 -9.33
N ASP A 14 16.39 -40.74 -8.53
CA ASP A 14 16.58 -39.53 -7.71
C ASP A 14 16.66 -38.23 -8.55
N GLY A 15 17.14 -38.34 -9.79
CA GLY A 15 17.18 -37.21 -10.73
C GLY A 15 15.82 -36.83 -11.31
N SER A 16 14.88 -37.77 -11.39
CA SER A 16 13.53 -37.52 -11.92
C SER A 16 12.75 -36.59 -11.00
N ALA A 17 12.83 -36.82 -9.68
CA ALA A 17 12.16 -35.99 -8.69
C ALA A 17 12.65 -34.52 -8.73
N LEU A 18 13.94 -34.30 -8.97
CA LEU A 18 14.50 -32.95 -9.12
C LEU A 18 13.95 -32.25 -10.38
N VAL A 19 13.80 -32.98 -11.49
CA VAL A 19 13.27 -32.44 -12.75
C VAL A 19 11.77 -32.13 -12.61
N GLU A 20 11.00 -33.02 -12.00
CA GLU A 20 9.57 -32.80 -11.72
C GLU A 20 9.36 -31.58 -10.82
N PHE A 21 10.17 -31.45 -9.77
CA PHE A 21 10.16 -30.25 -8.92
C PHE A 21 10.54 -28.99 -9.71
N ALA A 22 11.57 -29.04 -10.56
CA ALA A 22 11.98 -27.88 -11.36
C ALA A 22 10.87 -27.39 -12.32
N LEU A 23 9.98 -28.28 -12.79
CA LEU A 23 8.83 -27.91 -13.62
C LEU A 23 7.70 -27.28 -12.81
N VAL A 24 7.45 -27.76 -11.57
CA VAL A 24 6.33 -27.31 -10.73
C VAL A 24 6.72 -26.11 -9.84
N ALA A 25 7.97 -26.00 -9.42
CA ALA A 25 8.46 -24.97 -8.51
C ALA A 25 8.20 -23.54 -9.00
N PRO A 26 8.39 -23.17 -10.28
CA PRO A 26 8.07 -21.82 -10.76
C PRO A 26 6.62 -21.42 -10.53
N LEU A 27 5.68 -22.37 -10.73
CA LEU A 27 4.26 -22.15 -10.47
C LEU A 27 4.00 -21.95 -8.99
N LEU A 28 4.55 -22.82 -8.14
CA LEU A 28 4.39 -22.72 -6.68
C LEU A 28 4.97 -21.42 -6.12
N ILE A 29 6.16 -21.03 -6.56
CA ILE A 29 6.80 -19.76 -6.16
C ILE A 29 5.92 -18.58 -6.58
N THR A 30 5.38 -18.59 -7.80
CA THR A 30 4.48 -17.54 -8.27
C THR A 30 3.21 -17.45 -7.41
N MET A 31 2.62 -18.58 -7.04
CA MET A 31 1.45 -18.62 -6.16
C MET A 31 1.75 -18.08 -4.76
N VAL A 32 2.89 -18.48 -4.16
CA VAL A 32 3.31 -17.99 -2.83
C VAL A 32 3.55 -16.48 -2.87
N LEU A 33 4.25 -15.97 -3.89
CA LEU A 33 4.47 -14.54 -4.08
C LEU A 33 3.14 -13.78 -4.27
N GLY A 34 2.18 -14.37 -4.98
CA GLY A 34 0.84 -13.81 -5.14
C GLY A 34 0.09 -13.65 -3.82
N VAL A 35 0.13 -14.66 -2.94
CA VAL A 35 -0.49 -14.59 -1.60
C VAL A 35 0.20 -13.54 -0.73
N ILE A 36 1.53 -13.49 -0.74
CA ILE A 36 2.29 -12.46 -0.01
C ILE A 36 1.91 -11.06 -0.52
N GLN A 37 1.85 -10.87 -1.84
CA GLN A 37 1.45 -9.60 -2.44
C GLN A 37 0.04 -9.17 -2.00
N ALA A 38 -0.91 -10.10 -1.94
CA ALA A 38 -2.27 -9.82 -1.47
C ALA A 38 -2.28 -9.38 0.01
N GLY A 39 -1.51 -10.05 0.87
CA GLY A 39 -1.36 -9.66 2.27
C GLY A 39 -0.75 -8.28 2.45
N LEU A 40 0.30 -7.96 1.69
CA LEU A 40 0.92 -6.63 1.67
C LEU A 40 -0.06 -5.55 1.20
N TRP A 41 -0.87 -5.85 0.18
CA TRP A 41 -1.89 -4.93 -0.32
C TRP A 41 -2.96 -4.63 0.73
N MET A 42 -3.48 -5.65 1.40
CA MET A 42 -4.47 -5.47 2.47
C MET A 42 -3.90 -4.69 3.66
N SER A 43 -2.64 -4.97 4.03
CA SER A 43 -1.92 -4.22 5.07
C SER A 43 -1.79 -2.75 4.68
N ALA A 44 -1.31 -2.47 3.46
CA ALA A 44 -1.15 -1.10 2.96
C ALA A 44 -2.49 -0.35 2.88
N TYR A 45 -3.57 -1.03 2.46
CA TYR A 45 -4.92 -0.46 2.44
C TYR A 45 -5.37 -0.03 3.84
N ASN A 46 -5.18 -0.89 4.84
CA ASN A 46 -5.51 -0.58 6.23
C ASN A 46 -4.65 0.56 6.78
N SER A 47 -3.36 0.59 6.46
CA SER A 47 -2.45 1.69 6.84
C SER A 47 -2.87 3.02 6.22
N VAL A 48 -3.20 3.06 4.92
CA VAL A 48 -3.69 4.29 4.25
C VAL A 48 -4.96 4.81 4.91
N ARG A 49 -5.93 3.93 5.15
CA ARG A 49 -7.20 4.29 5.79
C ARG A 49 -7.00 4.80 7.22
N SER A 50 -6.15 4.14 7.99
CA SER A 50 -5.88 4.52 9.38
C SER A 50 -5.11 5.83 9.48
N ALA A 51 -4.11 6.05 8.60
CA ALA A 51 -3.40 7.32 8.49
C ALA A 51 -4.35 8.47 8.15
N ALA A 52 -5.26 8.29 7.20
CA ALA A 52 -6.28 9.30 6.87
C ALA A 52 -7.19 9.61 8.07
N ASN A 53 -7.52 8.58 8.86
CA ASN A 53 -8.36 8.77 10.04
C ASN A 53 -7.68 9.57 11.15
N ASP A 54 -6.40 9.26 11.41
CA ASP A 54 -5.61 9.97 12.40
C ASP A 54 -5.34 11.41 11.99
N THR A 55 -5.07 11.65 10.70
CA THR A 55 -4.97 13.02 10.17
C THR A 55 -6.27 13.77 10.42
N GLY A 56 -7.43 13.17 10.11
CA GLY A 56 -8.70 13.84 10.33
C GLY A 56 -8.96 14.19 11.80
N ARG A 57 -8.61 13.28 12.72
CA ARG A 57 -8.68 13.54 14.17
C ARG A 57 -7.74 14.69 14.57
N TRP A 58 -6.50 14.66 14.12
CA TRP A 58 -5.52 15.70 14.39
C TRP A 58 -5.96 17.06 13.84
N THR A 59 -6.41 17.13 12.59
CA THR A 59 -6.90 18.37 11.97
C THR A 59 -8.09 18.95 12.75
N THR A 60 -9.00 18.10 13.20
CA THR A 60 -10.15 18.53 14.02
C THR A 60 -9.66 19.17 15.33
N VAL A 61 -8.71 18.55 16.02
CA VAL A 61 -8.15 19.04 17.28
C VAL A 61 -7.39 20.37 17.09
N GLU A 62 -6.57 20.49 16.04
CA GLU A 62 -5.86 21.74 15.74
C GLU A 62 -6.84 22.89 15.55
N TYR A 63 -7.91 22.68 14.77
CA TYR A 63 -8.94 23.69 14.54
C TYR A 63 -9.73 24.03 15.80
N GLN A 64 -10.00 23.06 16.68
CA GLN A 64 -10.65 23.30 17.98
C GLN A 64 -9.77 24.17 18.90
N ASN A 65 -8.45 24.00 18.83
CA ASN A 65 -7.49 24.80 19.58
C ASN A 65 -7.19 26.17 18.95
N GLY A 66 -7.88 26.54 17.85
CA GLY A 66 -7.66 27.78 17.12
C GLY A 66 -6.46 27.75 16.15
N ASN A 67 -5.73 26.64 16.09
CA ASN A 67 -4.61 26.43 15.17
C ASN A 67 -5.12 25.99 13.81
N ARG A 68 -5.35 26.97 12.93
CA ARG A 68 -5.79 26.70 11.56
C ARG A 68 -4.63 26.13 10.75
N ARG A 69 -4.89 25.05 10.02
CA ARG A 69 -3.91 24.40 9.14
C ARG A 69 -4.33 24.56 7.69
N THR A 70 -3.41 25.03 6.87
CA THR A 70 -3.57 25.09 5.42
C THR A 70 -3.67 23.68 4.83
N ASN A 71 -4.22 23.56 3.62
CA ASN A 71 -4.34 22.28 2.92
C ASN A 71 -2.97 21.61 2.73
N SER A 72 -1.91 22.38 2.50
CA SER A 72 -0.54 21.89 2.38
C SER A 72 0.01 21.34 3.71
N GLU A 73 -0.23 22.02 4.84
CA GLU A 73 0.17 21.52 6.17
C GLU A 73 -0.55 20.22 6.52
N ILE A 74 -1.84 20.12 6.22
CA ILE A 74 -2.62 18.88 6.43
C ILE A 74 -2.05 17.76 5.55
N ALA A 75 -1.70 18.05 4.29
CA ALA A 75 -1.09 17.07 3.39
C ALA A 75 0.29 16.59 3.87
N ILE A 76 1.13 17.51 4.38
CA ILE A 76 2.44 17.19 4.95
C ILE A 76 2.27 16.28 6.18
N GLU A 77 1.35 16.61 7.08
CA GLU A 77 1.11 15.81 8.29
C GLU A 77 0.52 14.44 7.96
N ALA A 78 -0.40 14.36 7.00
CA ALA A 78 -0.93 13.10 6.49
C ALA A 78 0.17 12.21 5.91
N ARG A 79 1.06 12.80 5.10
CA ARG A 79 2.21 12.06 4.54
C ARG A 79 3.16 11.61 5.64
N ARG A 80 3.45 12.48 6.63
CA ARG A 80 4.29 12.13 7.77
C ARG A 80 3.71 10.91 8.49
N ARG A 81 2.44 10.98 8.92
CA ARG A 81 1.75 9.86 9.59
C ARG A 81 1.80 8.60 8.75
N ALA A 82 1.43 8.68 7.48
CA ALA A 82 1.42 7.54 6.56
C ALA A 82 2.79 6.84 6.45
N THR A 83 3.88 7.59 6.49
CA THR A 83 5.25 7.07 6.29
C THR A 83 5.97 6.69 7.60
N THR A 84 5.55 7.21 8.75
CA THR A 84 6.13 6.89 10.05
C THR A 84 5.37 5.77 10.76
N ALA A 85 5.93 5.27 11.88
CA ALA A 85 5.19 4.35 12.75
C ALA A 85 3.86 5.00 13.21
N PRO A 86 2.75 4.23 13.30
CA PRO A 86 2.68 2.77 13.14
C PRO A 86 2.45 2.27 11.70
N TYR A 87 2.32 3.14 10.71
CA TYR A 87 1.85 2.78 9.35
C TYR A 87 2.95 2.40 8.38
N GLY A 88 4.10 3.07 8.44
CA GLY A 88 5.34 2.67 7.76
C GLY A 88 5.27 2.54 6.23
N LEU A 89 4.37 3.26 5.56
CA LEU A 89 4.28 3.23 4.10
C LEU A 89 5.55 3.82 3.47
N LEU A 90 5.99 3.23 2.35
CA LEU A 90 7.15 3.75 1.62
C LEU A 90 6.86 5.14 1.05
N GLY A 91 7.62 6.14 1.50
CA GLY A 91 7.36 7.54 1.18
C GLY A 91 7.43 7.90 -0.31
N SER A 92 8.17 7.14 -1.11
CA SER A 92 8.21 7.29 -2.58
C SER A 92 6.89 6.91 -3.26
N GLY A 93 6.09 6.04 -2.64
CA GLY A 93 4.80 5.61 -3.16
C GLY A 93 3.60 6.40 -2.63
N VAL A 94 3.79 7.28 -1.63
CA VAL A 94 2.69 8.02 -0.99
C VAL A 94 2.54 9.42 -1.61
N THR A 95 1.34 9.69 -2.12
CA THR A 95 0.92 11.03 -2.55
C THR A 95 -0.35 11.43 -1.80
N VAL A 96 -0.40 12.66 -1.28
CA VAL A 96 -1.56 13.17 -0.54
C VAL A 96 -2.11 14.40 -1.24
N TYR A 97 -3.42 14.45 -1.36
CA TYR A 97 -4.17 15.58 -1.90
C TYR A 97 -5.14 16.06 -0.82
N VAL A 98 -5.14 17.37 -0.55
CA VAL A 98 -6.12 18.03 0.31
C VAL A 98 -6.71 19.19 -0.47
N SER A 99 -8.02 19.23 -0.58
CA SER A 99 -8.74 20.33 -1.23
C SER A 99 -9.94 20.75 -0.40
N ASP A 100 -10.35 22.01 -0.53
CA ASP A 100 -11.65 22.43 -0.01
C ASP A 100 -12.76 21.75 -0.83
N SER A 101 -13.83 21.34 -0.17
CA SER A 101 -14.98 20.74 -0.84
C SER A 101 -15.69 21.80 -1.67
N ALA A 102 -16.07 21.45 -2.90
CA ALA A 102 -16.78 22.36 -3.80
C ALA A 102 -18.15 22.78 -3.22
N THR A 103 -18.74 21.92 -2.39
CA THR A 103 -20.00 22.16 -1.70
C THR A 103 -19.77 22.11 -0.20
N GLN A 104 -20.16 23.19 0.51
CA GLN A 104 -20.11 23.25 1.96
C GLN A 104 -21.47 22.82 2.50
N SER A 105 -21.56 21.57 2.97
CA SER A 105 -22.83 20.93 3.33
C SER A 105 -23.41 21.42 4.66
N ILE A 106 -22.59 22.04 5.51
CA ILE A 106 -22.96 22.47 6.86
C ILE A 106 -22.55 23.93 7.05
N SER A 107 -23.48 24.78 7.49
CA SER A 107 -23.19 26.18 7.82
C SER A 107 -22.21 26.28 8.99
N LYS A 108 -21.22 27.18 8.91
CA LYS A 108 -20.17 27.39 9.92
C LYS A 108 -19.19 26.22 10.09
N VAL A 109 -19.08 25.36 9.07
CA VAL A 109 -18.12 24.26 8.99
C VAL A 109 -17.47 24.29 7.63
N THR A 110 -16.14 24.28 7.61
CA THR A 110 -15.37 24.06 6.38
C THR A 110 -15.21 22.57 6.16
N GLU A 111 -15.71 22.09 5.04
CA GLU A 111 -15.52 20.73 4.54
C GLU A 111 -14.28 20.69 3.62
N LYS A 112 -13.35 19.80 3.95
CA LYS A 112 -12.13 19.52 3.18
C LYS A 112 -12.13 18.06 2.75
N SER A 113 -11.65 17.76 1.55
CA SER A 113 -11.44 16.40 1.06
C SER A 113 -9.98 16.02 1.25
N LEU A 114 -9.73 14.95 2.02
CA LEU A 114 -8.41 14.32 2.17
C LEU A 114 -8.38 13.05 1.32
N ARG A 115 -7.48 13.02 0.35
CA ARG A 115 -7.22 11.84 -0.48
C ARG A 115 -5.77 11.39 -0.33
N ILE A 116 -5.58 10.13 0.07
CA ILE A 116 -4.27 9.49 0.13
C ILE A 116 -4.21 8.43 -0.97
N VAL A 117 -3.18 8.54 -1.80
CA VAL A 117 -2.85 7.60 -2.87
C VAL A 117 -1.54 6.90 -2.50
N TYR A 118 -1.55 5.57 -2.53
CA TYR A 118 -0.36 4.76 -2.33
C TYR A 118 -0.11 3.84 -3.52
N GLN A 119 1.06 3.96 -4.14
CA GLN A 119 1.52 3.05 -5.19
C GLN A 119 2.50 2.05 -4.57
N MET A 120 2.07 0.80 -4.47
CA MET A 120 2.89 -0.23 -3.86
C MET A 120 4.02 -0.65 -4.83
N PRO A 121 5.26 -0.87 -4.34
CA PRO A 121 6.30 -1.45 -5.16
C PRO A 121 5.87 -2.80 -5.72
N ASN A 122 6.24 -3.07 -6.97
CA ASN A 122 5.91 -4.31 -7.63
C ASN A 122 7.07 -5.30 -7.54
N VAL A 123 6.88 -6.39 -6.81
CA VAL A 123 7.86 -7.50 -6.72
C VAL A 123 7.64 -8.57 -7.79
N MET A 124 6.51 -8.53 -8.51
CA MET A 124 6.14 -9.48 -9.56
C MET A 124 6.29 -8.88 -10.97
N GLY A 125 7.24 -7.96 -11.16
CA GLY A 125 7.54 -7.38 -12.47
C GLY A 125 7.86 -8.44 -13.54
N PHE A 126 8.40 -9.59 -13.14
CA PHE A 126 8.66 -10.74 -14.02
C PHE A 126 7.39 -11.42 -14.54
N ALA A 127 6.26 -11.30 -13.83
CA ALA A 127 4.98 -11.90 -14.22
C ALA A 127 4.10 -10.93 -15.04
N SER A 128 4.64 -9.79 -15.50
CA SER A 128 3.91 -8.72 -16.20
C SER A 128 2.70 -8.16 -15.43
N ILE A 129 2.66 -8.37 -14.11
CA ILE A 129 1.62 -7.81 -13.23
C ILE A 129 1.99 -6.35 -12.95
N GLY A 130 1.07 -5.41 -13.18
CA GLY A 130 1.32 -3.99 -12.94
C GLY A 130 1.41 -3.61 -11.46
N ALA A 131 1.97 -2.43 -11.16
CA ALA A 131 1.95 -1.88 -9.81
C ALA A 131 0.50 -1.57 -9.38
N ILE A 132 0.13 -2.02 -8.17
CA ILE A 132 -1.21 -1.82 -7.64
C ILE A 132 -1.29 -0.45 -6.96
N LYS A 133 -2.29 0.33 -7.35
CA LYS A 133 -2.62 1.63 -6.74
C LYS A 133 -3.72 1.44 -5.70
N ILE A 134 -3.48 1.95 -4.49
CA ILE A 134 -4.48 2.10 -3.43
C ILE A 134 -4.87 3.57 -3.36
N GLU A 135 -6.17 3.85 -3.30
CA GLU A 135 -6.71 5.20 -3.16
C GLU A 135 -7.76 5.21 -2.06
N HIS A 136 -7.65 6.16 -1.13
CA HIS A 136 -8.63 6.37 -0.08
C HIS A 136 -8.94 7.85 0.04
N THR A 137 -10.23 8.19 -0.03
CA THR A 137 -10.72 9.56 0.10
C THR A 137 -11.69 9.65 1.28
N ARG A 138 -11.53 10.70 2.09
CA ARG A 138 -12.35 10.97 3.26
C ARG A 138 -12.66 12.47 3.37
N PRO A 139 -13.90 12.86 3.70
CA PRO A 139 -14.21 14.23 4.11
C PRO A 139 -13.71 14.53 5.53
N LEU A 140 -13.23 15.75 5.72
CA LEU A 140 -12.83 16.35 6.98
C LEU A 140 -13.74 17.55 7.24
N PHE A 141 -14.36 17.60 8.41
CA PHE A 141 -15.23 18.69 8.81
C PHE A 141 -14.52 19.47 9.92
N VAL A 142 -14.23 20.74 9.67
CA VAL A 142 -13.54 21.61 10.62
C VAL A 142 -14.33 22.88 10.87
N LYS A 143 -14.27 23.43 12.07
CA LYS A 143 -15.05 24.62 12.45
C LYS A 143 -14.62 25.83 11.61
N GLU A 144 -15.60 26.55 11.06
CA GLU A 144 -15.37 27.81 10.33
C GLU A 144 -15.07 28.95 11.32
N SER A 145 -14.27 29.92 10.88
CA SER A 145 -13.99 31.13 11.65
C SER A 145 -15.28 31.93 11.87
N ILE A 146 -15.51 32.36 13.11
CA ILE A 146 -16.39 33.51 13.39
C ILE A 146 -15.64 34.77 12.97
#